data_AF-A0A1Y5GL57-F1
#
_entry.id   AF-A0A1Y5GL57-F1
#
_cell.length_a   1.000
_cell.length_b   1.000
_cell.length_c   1.000
_cell.angle_alpha   90.00
_cell.angle_beta   90.00
_cell.angle_gamma   90.00
#
_symmetry.space_group_name_H-M   'P 1'
#
loop_
_entity.id
_entity.type
_entity.pdbx_description
1 polymer ?
#
loop_
_entity_poly.entity_id
_entity_poly.type
_entity_poly.pdbx_seq_one_letter_code
_entity_poly.pdbx_strand_id
1 'polypeptide(L)'
;MKMKHQNVTRSLVLSSVVGAMVACGGGGGSSSSSSASVDQAYAGPGSKWDVTLNTDNSFSISRRDSVDTAVTLTVEGTYERLTSGFVKLTVGSSVGDDGPSQGDTAWALEAPGYAFFLNPIQDGSSQMIAMVTSGACPSSSLSANWVLVKKASDSSASSTDSDFFGTFAFNDSTGVASLPEKRSLADTSTNQGPEANIGSGSCSDGIMTIGSGADGGVMYLTANGGAIVHTNVDDEEDASFIFALPQTSITAVANLDGDFSGLLFDDSQSSGDEISPVAFSCASGTCTGNIVTNIDTGELSVDEVTISLNGTPDAIDDGLITATITSGSDTGVLACMADTDVLDSGSVMVSCVGQSPGDNAKMFNVMLVSKS
;
A
#
# COMPACT_ATOMS: atom_id res chain seq x y z
N MET A 1 -1.47 -44.85 -7.66
CA MET A 1 -2.27 -45.93 -7.03
C MET A 1 -3.57 -45.29 -6.54
N LYS A 2 -4.72 -45.66 -7.12
CA LYS A 2 -6.04 -45.04 -6.88
C LYS A 2 -6.57 -45.42 -5.50
N MET A 3 -7.07 -44.45 -4.73
CA MET A 3 -8.18 -44.69 -3.81
C MET A 3 -9.18 -43.53 -3.87
N LYS A 4 -10.38 -43.84 -4.38
CA LYS A 4 -11.63 -43.10 -4.22
C LYS A 4 -12.22 -43.47 -2.87
N HIS A 5 -12.77 -42.52 -2.11
CA HIS A 5 -13.84 -42.77 -1.15
C HIS A 5 -14.95 -41.74 -1.30
N GLN A 6 -16.19 -42.24 -1.31
CA GLN A 6 -17.45 -41.54 -1.51
C GLN A 6 -18.04 -41.06 -0.17
N ASN A 7 -18.69 -39.90 -0.26
CA ASN A 7 -19.93 -39.44 0.39
C ASN A 7 -20.29 -39.90 1.81
N VAL A 8 -20.49 -38.91 2.70
CA VAL A 8 -21.67 -38.87 3.59
C VAL A 8 -22.22 -37.45 3.67
N THR A 9 -23.49 -37.30 3.30
CA THR A 9 -24.34 -36.11 3.49
C THR A 9 -25.06 -36.21 4.82
N ARG A 10 -25.13 -35.13 5.62
CA ARG A 10 -26.17 -34.93 6.65
C ARG A 10 -26.59 -33.46 6.75
N SER A 11 -27.89 -33.29 6.91
CA SER A 11 -28.70 -32.07 6.82
C SER A 11 -28.70 -31.18 8.08
N LEU A 12 -28.94 -29.87 7.84
CA LEU A 12 -29.79 -28.87 8.53
C LEU A 12 -29.92 -28.85 10.07
N VAL A 13 -29.85 -27.64 10.67
CA VAL A 13 -30.92 -26.98 11.48
C VAL A 13 -30.51 -25.53 11.86
N LEU A 14 -31.47 -24.59 11.71
CA LEU A 14 -31.47 -23.21 12.21
C LEU A 14 -31.51 -23.12 13.75
N SER A 15 -30.90 -22.08 14.34
CA SER A 15 -31.49 -21.35 15.48
C SER A 15 -30.95 -19.94 15.63
N SER A 16 -31.87 -18.99 15.57
CA SER A 16 -31.75 -17.60 15.99
C SER A 16 -31.96 -17.48 17.50
N VAL A 17 -31.18 -16.63 18.17
CA VAL A 17 -31.53 -16.07 19.49
C VAL A 17 -31.25 -14.58 19.49
N VAL A 18 -32.33 -13.82 19.66
CA VAL A 18 -32.37 -12.41 20.00
C VAL A 18 -32.04 -12.26 21.49
N GLY A 19 -31.12 -11.36 21.83
CA GLY A 19 -30.82 -10.98 23.21
C GLY A 19 -30.73 -9.46 23.33
N ALA A 20 -31.84 -8.83 23.70
CA ALA A 20 -31.87 -7.43 24.11
C ALA A 20 -31.31 -7.29 25.53
N MET A 21 -30.41 -6.33 25.75
CA MET A 21 -30.14 -5.79 27.08
C MET A 21 -30.26 -4.26 27.05
N VAL A 22 -31.24 -3.78 27.82
CA VAL A 22 -31.37 -2.40 28.27
C VAL A 22 -30.89 -2.36 29.71
N ALA A 23 -29.96 -1.47 30.04
CA ALA A 23 -29.76 -0.99 31.40
C ALA A 23 -29.28 0.46 31.39
N CYS A 24 -30.12 1.36 31.93
CA CYS A 24 -29.77 2.71 32.34
C CYS A 24 -29.12 2.66 33.73
N GLY A 25 -28.04 3.42 33.92
CA GLY A 25 -27.45 3.66 35.25
C GLY A 25 -26.34 4.70 35.16
N GLY A 26 -26.66 5.94 35.51
CA GLY A 26 -25.72 7.06 35.52
C GLY A 26 -24.72 7.00 36.67
N GLY A 27 -23.50 7.47 36.38
CA GLY A 27 -22.45 7.73 37.35
C GLY A 27 -21.35 8.54 36.67
N GLY A 28 -21.34 9.85 36.89
CA GLY A 28 -20.33 10.75 36.34
C GLY A 28 -18.95 10.47 36.97
N GLY A 29 -18.01 10.10 36.12
CA GLY A 29 -16.59 10.03 36.42
C GLY A 29 -15.83 10.32 35.13
N SER A 30 -15.14 11.45 35.08
CA SER A 30 -14.25 11.81 33.98
C SER A 30 -13.04 10.88 33.99
N SER A 31 -13.14 9.77 33.26
CA SER A 31 -12.03 8.88 32.93
C SER A 31 -11.42 9.32 31.62
N SER A 32 -10.14 9.68 31.66
CA SER A 32 -9.25 9.77 30.49
C SER A 32 -9.45 8.53 29.62
N SER A 33 -9.93 8.73 28.39
CA SER A 33 -10.08 7.69 27.38
C SER A 33 -8.70 7.15 27.01
N SER A 34 -8.27 6.10 27.69
CA SER A 34 -7.32 5.15 27.10
C SER A 34 -8.05 4.54 25.91
N SER A 35 -7.75 5.03 24.71
CA SER A 35 -8.14 4.42 23.45
C SER A 35 -7.81 2.94 23.55
N ALA A 36 -8.84 2.09 23.60
CA ALA A 36 -8.64 0.66 23.51
C ALA A 36 -7.93 0.43 22.17
N SER A 37 -6.75 -0.19 22.20
CA SER A 37 -6.08 -0.64 21.00
C SER A 37 -7.07 -1.53 20.25
N VAL A 38 -7.33 -1.24 18.98
CA VAL A 38 -8.17 -2.05 18.10
C VAL A 38 -7.25 -2.88 17.24
N ASP A 39 -7.60 -4.14 16.96
CA ASP A 39 -6.86 -4.95 16.00
C ASP A 39 -6.83 -4.23 14.64
N GLN A 40 -5.68 -4.22 13.99
CA GLN A 40 -5.51 -3.54 12.70
C GLN A 40 -5.48 -4.58 11.59
N ALA A 41 -6.42 -4.46 10.67
CA ALA A 41 -6.53 -5.36 9.53
C ALA A 41 -6.24 -4.61 8.22
N TYR A 42 -5.47 -5.25 7.34
CA TYR A 42 -5.07 -4.70 6.05
C TYR A 42 -5.30 -5.75 4.95
N ALA A 43 -5.59 -5.30 3.72
CA ALA A 43 -5.74 -6.17 2.56
C ALA A 43 -5.15 -5.53 1.29
N GLY A 44 -4.68 -6.36 0.36
CA GLY A 44 -4.04 -5.90 -0.88
C GLY A 44 -3.84 -6.98 -1.95
N PRO A 45 -3.35 -6.58 -3.14
CA PRO A 45 -3.21 -7.43 -4.34
C PRO A 45 -1.88 -8.19 -4.45
N GLY A 46 -1.67 -8.90 -5.57
CA GLY A 46 -0.51 -9.77 -5.85
C GLY A 46 -0.69 -11.16 -5.28
N SER A 47 -1.77 -11.86 -5.68
CA SER A 47 -2.61 -12.69 -4.79
C SER A 47 -3.38 -11.83 -3.77
N LYS A 48 -4.55 -12.27 -3.31
CA LYS A 48 -5.21 -11.57 -2.21
C LYS A 48 -4.42 -11.83 -0.93
N TRP A 49 -3.85 -10.77 -0.36
CA TRP A 49 -3.21 -10.78 0.95
C TRP A 49 -4.11 -10.13 1.99
N ASP A 50 -4.20 -10.75 3.16
CA ASP A 50 -4.84 -10.19 4.34
C ASP A 50 -3.84 -10.24 5.50
N VAL A 51 -3.65 -9.12 6.23
CA VAL A 51 -2.80 -9.03 7.42
C VAL A 51 -3.64 -8.54 8.58
N THR A 52 -3.49 -9.16 9.75
CA THR A 52 -4.05 -8.68 11.01
C THR A 52 -2.94 -8.54 12.05
N LEU A 53 -2.83 -7.35 12.64
CA LEU A 53 -1.98 -7.05 13.79
C LEU A 53 -2.86 -6.97 15.04
N ASN A 54 -2.73 -7.95 15.92
CA ASN A 54 -3.53 -8.03 17.13
C ASN A 54 -2.95 -7.16 18.24
N THR A 55 -3.81 -6.79 19.18
CA THR A 55 -3.44 -5.97 20.35
C THR A 55 -2.49 -6.66 21.34
N ASP A 56 -2.33 -7.98 21.26
CA ASP A 56 -1.42 -8.78 22.08
C ASP A 56 -0.02 -8.96 21.44
N ASN A 57 0.28 -8.16 20.41
CA ASN A 57 1.50 -8.24 19.59
C ASN A 57 1.63 -9.53 18.77
N SER A 58 0.56 -10.30 18.58
CA SER A 58 0.53 -11.37 17.58
C SER A 58 0.09 -10.86 16.21
N PHE A 59 0.50 -11.53 15.14
CA PHE A 59 0.00 -11.26 13.79
C PHE A 59 -0.52 -12.52 13.10
N SER A 60 -1.40 -12.33 12.13
CA SER A 60 -1.79 -13.34 11.14
C SER A 60 -1.72 -12.76 9.74
N ILE A 61 -1.15 -13.51 8.81
CA ILE A 61 -1.11 -13.20 7.37
C ILE A 61 -1.76 -14.36 6.65
N SER A 62 -2.65 -14.07 5.71
CA SER A 62 -3.20 -15.09 4.81
C SER A 62 -3.09 -14.65 3.36
N ARG A 63 -2.87 -15.63 2.47
CA ARG A 63 -2.81 -15.45 1.03
C ARG A 63 -3.83 -16.35 0.35
N ARG A 64 -4.49 -15.83 -0.70
CA ARG A 64 -5.38 -16.57 -1.61
C ARG A 64 -5.03 -16.18 -3.05
N ASP A 65 -5.18 -17.09 -3.99
CA ASP A 65 -4.89 -16.80 -5.40
C ASP A 65 -5.83 -15.72 -5.97
N SER A 66 -7.08 -15.64 -5.47
CA SER A 66 -8.01 -14.57 -5.79
C SER A 66 -8.96 -14.30 -4.62
N VAL A 67 -9.79 -13.26 -4.73
CA VAL A 67 -10.73 -12.85 -3.68
C VAL A 67 -11.73 -13.95 -3.27
N ASP A 68 -12.06 -14.84 -4.21
CA ASP A 68 -13.08 -15.89 -4.04
C ASP A 68 -12.50 -17.30 -3.83
N THR A 69 -11.17 -17.45 -3.85
CA THR A 69 -10.54 -18.76 -3.64
C THR A 69 -10.26 -19.04 -2.16
N ALA A 70 -9.97 -20.31 -1.87
CA ALA A 70 -9.58 -20.74 -0.54
C ALA A 70 -8.19 -20.19 -0.18
N VAL A 71 -7.94 -20.01 1.12
CA VAL A 71 -6.61 -19.64 1.63
C VAL A 71 -5.61 -20.73 1.28
N THR A 72 -4.52 -20.35 0.62
CA THR A 72 -3.43 -21.24 0.20
C THR A 72 -2.22 -21.16 1.12
N LEU A 73 -2.07 -20.04 1.85
CA LEU A 73 -1.02 -19.84 2.84
C LEU A 73 -1.57 -19.07 4.04
N THR A 74 -1.21 -19.51 5.25
CA THR A 74 -1.40 -18.80 6.50
C THR A 74 -0.06 -18.74 7.24
N VAL A 75 0.32 -17.55 7.68
CA VAL A 75 1.52 -17.30 8.51
C VAL A 75 1.06 -16.63 9.81
N GLU A 76 1.53 -17.12 10.95
CA GLU A 76 1.23 -16.55 12.26
C GLU A 76 2.51 -16.31 13.03
N GLY A 77 2.52 -15.31 13.91
CA GLY A 77 3.71 -14.99 14.69
C GLY A 77 3.53 -13.82 15.63
N THR A 78 4.64 -13.16 15.94
CA THR A 78 4.67 -11.96 16.78
C THR A 78 5.25 -10.78 16.01
N TYR A 79 4.80 -9.57 16.33
CA TYR A 79 5.34 -8.35 15.73
C TYR A 79 5.85 -7.37 16.79
N GLU A 80 6.79 -6.53 16.38
CA GLU A 80 7.35 -5.44 17.16
C GLU A 80 7.43 -4.17 16.31
N ARG A 81 6.96 -3.05 16.85
CA ARG A 81 7.17 -1.72 16.25
C ARG A 81 8.50 -1.16 16.74
N LEU A 82 9.44 -0.97 15.82
CA LEU A 82 10.79 -0.54 16.10
C LEU A 82 10.87 0.99 16.14
N THR A 83 11.81 1.53 16.92
CA THR A 83 12.09 2.98 16.97
C THR A 83 12.64 3.53 15.65
N SER A 84 13.13 2.65 14.78
CA SER A 84 13.51 2.96 13.40
C SER A 84 12.32 3.23 12.48
N GLY A 85 11.08 3.08 12.95
CA GLY A 85 9.85 3.31 12.20
C GLY A 85 9.35 2.09 11.40
N PHE A 86 10.01 0.93 11.52
CA PHE A 86 9.59 -0.31 10.88
C PHE A 86 8.81 -1.22 11.83
N VAL A 87 7.97 -2.08 11.27
CA VAL A 87 7.36 -3.21 11.97
C VAL A 87 8.15 -4.47 11.65
N LYS A 88 8.72 -5.13 12.65
CA LYS A 88 9.39 -6.42 12.50
C LYS A 88 8.40 -7.54 12.79
N LEU A 89 8.28 -8.49 11.87
CA LEU A 89 7.45 -9.69 11.99
C LEU A 89 8.36 -10.89 12.24
N THR A 90 8.08 -11.68 13.28
CA THR A 90 8.79 -12.94 13.55
C THR A 90 7.84 -14.11 13.39
N VAL A 91 8.12 -15.01 12.45
CA VAL A 91 7.27 -16.16 12.12
C VAL A 91 7.25 -17.16 13.27
N GLY A 92 6.06 -17.45 13.79
CA GLY A 92 5.81 -18.50 14.78
C GLY A 92 5.37 -19.81 14.13
N SER A 93 4.48 -19.74 13.15
CA SER A 93 4.00 -20.89 12.39
C SER A 93 3.64 -20.51 10.94
N SER A 94 3.65 -21.50 10.05
CA SER A 94 3.30 -21.32 8.64
C SER A 94 2.63 -22.60 8.11
N VAL A 95 1.51 -22.46 7.42
CA VAL A 95 0.73 -23.57 6.85
C VAL A 95 0.35 -23.20 5.41
N GLY A 96 0.69 -24.06 4.46
CA GLY A 96 0.43 -23.83 3.04
C GLY A 96 1.66 -24.10 2.19
N ASP A 97 1.54 -23.80 0.90
CA ASP A 97 2.66 -23.90 -0.04
C ASP A 97 3.55 -22.66 0.04
N ASP A 98 4.87 -22.85 -0.07
CA ASP A 98 5.89 -21.79 -0.11
C ASP A 98 5.83 -20.78 1.04
N GLY A 99 5.48 -21.27 2.23
CA GLY A 99 5.48 -20.48 3.45
C GLY A 99 6.88 -20.34 4.08
N PRO A 100 7.14 -19.26 4.84
CA PRO A 100 8.40 -19.09 5.58
C PRO A 100 8.58 -20.15 6.67
N SER A 101 9.82 -20.34 7.10
CA SER A 101 10.17 -21.18 8.25
C SER A 101 9.91 -20.47 9.58
N GLN A 102 9.68 -21.25 10.64
CA GLN A 102 9.57 -20.71 11.99
C GLN A 102 10.88 -20.02 12.40
N GLY A 103 10.76 -18.80 12.92
CA GLY A 103 11.89 -17.96 13.32
C GLY A 103 12.36 -17.01 12.22
N ASP A 104 11.90 -17.18 10.98
CA ASP A 104 12.17 -16.22 9.91
C ASP A 104 11.57 -14.87 10.26
N THR A 105 12.23 -13.82 9.79
CA THR A 105 11.81 -12.44 10.04
C THR A 105 11.48 -11.74 8.74
N ALA A 106 10.38 -11.00 8.76
CA ALA A 106 10.06 -10.02 7.72
C ALA A 106 9.95 -8.64 8.37
N TRP A 107 9.87 -7.62 7.53
CA TRP A 107 9.65 -6.26 7.99
C TRP A 107 8.64 -5.55 7.10
N ALA A 108 8.03 -4.53 7.67
CA ALA A 108 7.01 -3.74 7.02
C ALA A 108 7.11 -2.27 7.41
N LEU A 109 6.51 -1.42 6.59
CA LEU A 109 6.21 -0.03 6.92
C LEU A 109 4.72 0.08 7.20
N GLU A 110 4.37 0.69 8.32
CA GLU A 110 2.97 0.86 8.73
C GLU A 110 2.65 2.36 8.82
N ALA A 111 1.54 2.75 8.18
CA ALA A 111 0.80 3.96 8.50
C ALA A 111 -0.44 3.51 9.30
N PRO A 112 -0.42 3.59 10.65
CA PRO A 112 -1.40 2.93 11.49
C PRO A 112 -2.85 3.28 11.13
N GLY A 113 -3.67 2.26 10.86
CA GLY A 113 -5.09 2.43 10.51
C GLY A 113 -5.35 2.89 9.08
N TYR A 114 -4.29 2.95 8.26
CA TYR A 114 -4.36 3.43 6.90
C TYR A 114 -3.75 2.47 5.87
N ALA A 115 -2.44 2.21 5.96
CA ALA A 115 -1.72 1.38 4.99
C ALA A 115 -0.62 0.55 5.65
N PHE A 116 -0.32 -0.60 5.04
CA PHE A 116 0.72 -1.52 5.49
C PHE A 116 1.47 -2.04 4.26
N PHE A 117 2.78 -1.82 4.22
CA PHE A 117 3.63 -2.23 3.11
C PHE A 117 4.57 -3.31 3.61
N LEU A 118 4.41 -4.52 3.08
CA LEU A 118 5.14 -5.68 3.54
C LEU A 118 6.24 -6.03 2.55
N ASN A 119 7.47 -6.19 3.05
CA ASN A 119 8.51 -6.89 2.30
C ASN A 119 8.09 -8.36 2.15
N PRO A 120 8.17 -8.94 0.94
CA PRO A 120 7.78 -10.32 0.73
C PRO A 120 8.39 -11.28 1.73
N ILE A 121 7.53 -12.13 2.28
CA ILE A 121 7.91 -13.17 3.24
C ILE A 121 8.34 -14.46 2.50
N GLN A 122 8.06 -14.53 1.20
CA GLN A 122 8.35 -15.69 0.37
C GLN A 122 9.66 -15.49 -0.39
N ASP A 123 10.49 -16.53 -0.36
CA ASP A 123 11.75 -16.55 -1.10
C ASP A 123 11.51 -16.31 -2.60
N GLY A 124 12.27 -15.38 -3.18
CA GLY A 124 12.25 -15.09 -4.61
C GLY A 124 11.12 -14.17 -5.09
N SER A 125 10.27 -13.67 -4.19
CA SER A 125 9.35 -12.59 -4.52
C SER A 125 10.08 -11.25 -4.39
N SER A 126 10.14 -10.49 -5.48
CA SER A 126 10.79 -9.18 -5.53
C SER A 126 9.83 -7.99 -5.44
N GLN A 127 8.54 -8.26 -5.23
CA GLN A 127 7.54 -7.22 -5.34
C GLN A 127 6.92 -6.88 -3.98
N MET A 128 6.95 -5.60 -3.60
CA MET A 128 6.34 -5.13 -2.37
C MET A 128 4.84 -5.42 -2.35
N ILE A 129 4.35 -5.90 -1.21
CA ILE A 129 2.92 -6.14 -1.00
C ILE A 129 2.35 -4.89 -0.33
N ALA A 130 1.82 -3.98 -1.14
CA ALA A 130 1.07 -2.82 -0.66
C ALA A 130 -0.32 -3.27 -0.20
N MET A 131 -0.74 -2.83 0.99
CA MET A 131 -2.06 -3.10 1.54
C MET A 131 -2.65 -1.84 2.16
N VAL A 132 -3.97 -1.76 2.17
CA VAL A 132 -4.75 -0.71 2.82
C VAL A 132 -5.65 -1.30 3.89
N THR A 133 -6.10 -0.49 4.84
CA THR A 133 -6.99 -0.96 5.92
C THR A 133 -8.26 -1.61 5.37
N SER A 134 -8.58 -2.81 5.86
CA SER A 134 -9.69 -3.60 5.37
C SER A 134 -10.96 -3.45 6.19
N GLY A 135 -12.09 -3.93 5.65
CA GLY A 135 -13.34 -4.13 6.39
C GLY A 135 -14.44 -3.10 6.13
N ALA A 136 -14.16 -1.94 5.54
CA ALA A 136 -15.19 -0.94 5.25
C ALA A 136 -14.99 -0.26 3.89
N CYS A 137 -16.07 -0.21 3.11
CA CYS A 137 -16.14 0.54 1.87
C CYS A 137 -16.32 2.05 2.13
N PRO A 138 -15.88 2.92 1.20
CA PRO A 138 -16.22 4.34 1.24
C PRO A 138 -17.74 4.55 1.36
N SER A 139 -18.15 5.43 2.28
CA SER A 139 -19.56 5.83 2.43
C SER A 139 -19.93 7.07 1.61
N SER A 140 -18.95 7.62 0.90
CA SER A 140 -19.05 8.75 -0.01
C SER A 140 -18.10 8.55 -1.18
N SER A 141 -18.34 9.29 -2.26
CA SER A 141 -17.44 9.33 -3.40
C SER A 141 -16.05 9.79 -2.96
N LEU A 142 -15.04 9.17 -3.55
CA LEU A 142 -13.63 9.38 -3.25
C LEU A 142 -12.97 10.14 -4.41
N SER A 143 -12.20 11.16 -4.07
CA SER A 143 -11.23 11.83 -4.93
C SER A 143 -9.85 11.66 -4.31
N ALA A 144 -8.92 11.10 -5.08
CA ALA A 144 -7.60 10.70 -4.63
C ALA A 144 -6.55 11.04 -5.70
N ASN A 145 -5.30 11.07 -5.29
CA ASN A 145 -4.17 10.96 -6.21
C ASN A 145 -3.70 9.51 -6.23
N TRP A 146 -3.09 9.09 -7.32
CA TRP A 146 -2.51 7.76 -7.42
C TRP A 146 -1.09 7.79 -7.99
N VAL A 147 -0.31 6.80 -7.59
CA VAL A 147 0.97 6.45 -8.21
C VAL A 147 1.01 4.95 -8.50
N LEU A 148 1.77 4.57 -9.53
CA LEU A 148 2.02 3.18 -9.88
C LEU A 148 3.03 2.57 -8.89
N VAL A 149 2.67 1.45 -8.27
CA VAL A 149 3.52 0.69 -7.33
C VAL A 149 3.89 -0.70 -7.85
N LYS A 150 3.24 -1.15 -8.93
CA LYS A 150 3.67 -2.26 -9.78
C LYS A 150 3.37 -1.89 -11.21
N LYS A 151 4.38 -1.98 -12.08
CA LYS A 151 4.22 -1.79 -13.53
C LYS A 151 4.05 -3.13 -14.26
N ALA A 152 3.35 -3.11 -15.38
CA ALA A 152 3.38 -4.21 -16.34
C ALA A 152 4.81 -4.44 -16.89
N SER A 153 5.09 -5.69 -17.29
CA SER A 153 6.43 -6.12 -17.72
C SER A 153 7.02 -5.29 -18.86
N ASP A 154 6.17 -4.85 -19.80
CA ASP A 154 6.53 -4.11 -21.02
C ASP A 154 6.65 -2.59 -20.83
N SER A 155 6.27 -2.07 -19.66
CA SER A 155 6.22 -0.63 -19.41
C SER A 155 7.60 -0.05 -19.08
N SER A 156 7.93 1.08 -19.71
CA SER A 156 9.16 1.84 -19.49
C SER A 156 8.89 3.19 -18.83
N ALA A 157 9.68 3.55 -17.80
CA ALA A 157 9.60 4.83 -17.10
C ALA A 157 10.08 6.04 -17.93
N SER A 158 10.70 5.79 -19.08
CA SER A 158 11.11 6.81 -20.05
C SER A 158 10.14 6.98 -21.21
N SER A 159 9.06 6.17 -21.26
CA SER A 159 8.02 6.29 -22.29
C SER A 159 7.03 7.40 -21.96
N THR A 160 6.65 8.19 -22.97
CA THR A 160 5.56 9.17 -22.87
C THR A 160 4.18 8.52 -22.91
N ASP A 161 4.10 7.27 -23.36
CA ASP A 161 2.85 6.53 -23.54
C ASP A 161 2.49 5.67 -22.31
N SER A 162 3.37 5.67 -21.30
CA SER A 162 3.18 4.92 -20.05
C SER A 162 2.67 5.84 -18.95
N ASP A 163 1.56 5.48 -18.32
CA ASP A 163 0.98 6.20 -17.20
C ASP A 163 1.60 5.75 -15.88
N PHE A 164 2.06 6.69 -15.04
CA PHE A 164 2.68 6.39 -13.75
C PHE A 164 2.00 7.06 -12.57
N PHE A 165 1.32 8.19 -12.77
CA PHE A 165 0.65 8.90 -11.71
C PHE A 165 -0.49 9.76 -12.24
N GLY A 166 -1.34 10.24 -11.34
CA GLY A 166 -2.43 11.16 -11.68
C GLY A 166 -3.49 11.20 -10.60
N THR A 167 -4.74 11.40 -11.02
CA THR A 167 -5.90 11.47 -10.12
C THR A 167 -6.76 10.22 -10.27
N PHE A 168 -7.35 9.77 -9.18
CA PHE A 168 -8.26 8.64 -9.09
C PHE A 168 -9.60 9.12 -8.54
N ALA A 169 -10.70 8.60 -9.09
CA ALA A 169 -12.02 8.84 -8.54
C ALA A 169 -12.82 7.55 -8.40
N PHE A 170 -13.54 7.41 -7.30
CA PHE A 170 -14.54 6.36 -7.10
C PHE A 170 -15.88 6.98 -6.73
N ASN A 171 -16.93 6.64 -7.47
CA ASN A 171 -18.29 7.10 -7.20
C ASN A 171 -19.05 6.04 -6.41
N ASP A 172 -19.35 6.32 -5.14
CA ASP A 172 -20.04 5.39 -4.24
C ASP A 172 -21.46 5.03 -4.71
N SER A 173 -22.15 5.98 -5.36
CA SER A 173 -23.53 5.79 -5.80
C SER A 173 -23.66 4.92 -7.05
N THR A 174 -22.65 4.94 -7.93
CA THR A 174 -22.63 4.17 -9.17
C THR A 174 -21.69 2.96 -9.12
N GLY A 175 -20.80 2.91 -8.13
CA GLY A 175 -19.75 1.89 -8.01
C GLY A 175 -18.68 1.99 -9.10
N VAL A 176 -18.57 3.13 -9.79
CA VAL A 176 -17.63 3.33 -10.91
C VAL A 176 -16.33 3.94 -10.41
N ALA A 177 -15.20 3.36 -10.80
CA ALA A 177 -13.88 3.97 -10.66
C ALA A 177 -13.35 4.50 -11.99
N SER A 178 -12.56 5.57 -11.93
CA SER A 178 -11.97 6.23 -13.09
C SER A 178 -10.61 6.85 -12.77
N LEU A 179 -9.86 7.16 -13.81
CA LEU A 179 -8.60 7.93 -13.74
C LEU A 179 -8.78 9.24 -14.52
N PRO A 180 -9.29 10.32 -13.91
CA PRO A 180 -9.56 11.58 -14.62
C PRO A 180 -8.32 12.24 -15.24
N GLU A 181 -7.18 12.12 -14.57
CA GLU A 181 -5.87 12.55 -15.08
C GLU A 181 -4.89 11.40 -15.02
N LYS A 182 -4.09 11.26 -16.09
CA LYS A 182 -3.00 10.30 -16.19
C LYS A 182 -1.78 10.97 -16.79
N ARG A 183 -0.60 10.70 -16.24
CA ARG A 183 0.65 11.39 -16.59
C ARG A 183 1.81 10.41 -16.62
N SER A 184 2.75 10.66 -17.54
CA SER A 184 4.00 9.90 -17.63
C SER A 184 5.12 10.60 -16.85
N LEU A 185 6.16 9.83 -16.50
CA LEU A 185 7.39 10.40 -15.94
C LEU A 185 8.26 11.08 -17.02
N ALA A 186 8.09 10.71 -18.29
CA ALA A 186 8.80 11.31 -19.42
C ALA A 186 8.23 12.71 -19.80
N ASP A 187 6.95 12.95 -19.54
CA ASP A 187 6.30 14.25 -19.65
C ASP A 187 5.27 14.43 -18.53
N THR A 188 5.72 15.01 -17.41
CA THR A 188 4.88 15.27 -16.25
C THR A 188 3.88 16.41 -16.46
N SER A 189 4.04 17.20 -17.53
CA SER A 189 3.24 18.40 -17.79
C SER A 189 1.97 18.11 -18.60
N THR A 190 2.00 17.07 -19.44
CA THR A 190 0.89 16.69 -20.31
C THR A 190 -0.03 15.67 -19.64
N ASN A 191 -1.33 15.97 -19.57
CA ASN A 191 -2.36 14.98 -19.22
C ASN A 191 -2.62 14.09 -20.44
N GLN A 192 -2.48 12.77 -20.29
CA GLN A 192 -2.70 11.77 -21.36
C GLN A 192 -4.19 11.52 -21.65
N GLY A 193 -5.07 12.15 -20.89
CA GLY A 193 -6.52 12.08 -21.04
C GLY A 193 -7.17 11.15 -20.02
N PRO A 194 -8.49 11.33 -19.79
CA PRO A 194 -9.19 10.59 -18.77
C PRO A 194 -9.46 9.15 -19.19
N GLU A 195 -9.39 8.24 -18.24
CA GLU A 195 -9.97 6.91 -18.33
C GLU A 195 -11.26 6.87 -17.52
N ALA A 196 -12.38 7.15 -18.20
CA ALA A 196 -13.66 7.43 -17.54
C ALA A 196 -14.26 6.24 -16.78
N ASN A 197 -13.79 5.01 -17.04
CA ASN A 197 -14.23 3.81 -16.35
C ASN A 197 -13.13 2.74 -16.44
N ILE A 198 -12.36 2.59 -15.37
CA ILE A 198 -11.41 1.46 -15.23
C ILE A 198 -12.10 0.21 -14.68
N GLY A 199 -13.35 0.35 -14.24
CA GLY A 199 -14.10 -0.72 -13.60
C GLY A 199 -15.33 -0.22 -12.86
N SER A 200 -16.35 -1.07 -12.80
CA SER A 200 -17.54 -0.83 -11.97
C SER A 200 -17.94 -2.09 -11.23
N GLY A 201 -18.38 -1.96 -9.98
CA GLY A 201 -18.80 -3.09 -9.16
C GLY A 201 -19.52 -2.66 -7.88
N SER A 202 -19.84 -3.62 -7.04
CA SER A 202 -20.30 -3.37 -5.67
C SER A 202 -19.15 -3.60 -4.71
N CYS A 203 -18.89 -2.64 -3.83
CA CYS A 203 -17.92 -2.81 -2.77
C CYS A 203 -18.57 -3.51 -1.56
N SER A 204 -17.92 -4.55 -1.04
CA SER A 204 -18.23 -5.19 0.25
C SER A 204 -16.95 -5.38 1.04
N ASP A 205 -16.97 -5.07 2.34
CA ASP A 205 -15.84 -5.27 3.26
C ASP A 205 -14.53 -4.59 2.80
N GLY A 206 -14.66 -3.48 2.07
CA GLY A 206 -13.54 -2.75 1.47
C GLY A 206 -12.96 -3.39 0.21
N ILE A 207 -13.67 -4.35 -0.41
CA ILE A 207 -13.23 -5.03 -1.63
C ILE A 207 -14.29 -4.87 -2.71
N MET A 208 -13.84 -4.48 -3.90
CA MET A 208 -14.69 -4.39 -5.09
C MET A 208 -14.03 -5.10 -6.27
N THR A 209 -14.64 -6.17 -6.74
CA THR A 209 -14.27 -6.78 -8.02
C THR A 209 -14.80 -5.91 -9.15
N ILE A 210 -13.96 -5.62 -10.14
CA ILE A 210 -14.28 -4.81 -11.31
C ILE A 210 -14.19 -5.62 -12.59
N GLY A 211 -15.09 -5.33 -13.52
CA GLY A 211 -15.20 -6.12 -14.76
C GLY A 211 -15.99 -7.41 -14.56
N SER A 212 -16.06 -8.22 -15.62
CA SER A 212 -16.79 -9.50 -15.61
C SER A 212 -15.91 -10.60 -16.20
N GLY A 213 -15.76 -11.71 -15.49
CA GLY A 213 -14.99 -12.87 -15.96
C GLY A 213 -13.71 -13.12 -15.17
N ALA A 214 -12.80 -13.90 -15.74
CA ALA A 214 -11.44 -14.10 -15.19
C ALA A 214 -10.62 -12.80 -15.27
N ASP A 215 -10.93 -11.98 -16.28
CA ASP A 215 -10.32 -10.71 -16.65
C ASP A 215 -10.68 -9.52 -15.73
N GLY A 216 -11.38 -9.80 -14.63
CA GLY A 216 -11.88 -8.78 -13.72
C GLY A 216 -10.85 -8.32 -12.70
N GLY A 217 -10.46 -7.03 -12.74
CA GLY A 217 -9.62 -6.42 -11.72
C GLY A 217 -10.20 -6.47 -10.30
N VAL A 218 -9.38 -6.11 -9.31
CA VAL A 218 -9.82 -6.00 -7.91
C VAL A 218 -9.38 -4.66 -7.33
N MET A 219 -10.30 -3.98 -6.65
CA MET A 219 -10.02 -2.80 -5.85
C MET A 219 -10.14 -3.09 -4.37
N TYR A 220 -9.16 -2.63 -3.61
CA TYR A 220 -9.18 -2.56 -2.16
C TYR A 220 -9.42 -1.10 -1.80
N LEU A 221 -10.57 -0.81 -1.21
CA LEU A 221 -11.04 0.53 -0.87
C LEU A 221 -11.19 0.64 0.65
N THR A 222 -10.84 1.81 1.20
CA THR A 222 -11.00 2.07 2.63
C THR A 222 -12.06 3.14 2.90
N ALA A 223 -12.68 3.09 4.07
CA ALA A 223 -13.57 4.17 4.53
C ALA A 223 -12.84 5.52 4.68
N ASN A 224 -11.52 5.50 4.84
CA ASN A 224 -10.67 6.68 5.00
C ASN A 224 -10.14 7.24 3.67
N GLY A 225 -10.59 6.69 2.54
CA GLY A 225 -10.27 7.20 1.21
C GLY A 225 -8.95 6.71 0.59
N GLY A 226 -8.21 5.83 1.26
CA GLY A 226 -7.14 5.07 0.61
C GLY A 226 -7.70 4.02 -0.36
N ALA A 227 -6.97 3.74 -1.44
CA ALA A 227 -7.30 2.66 -2.37
C ALA A 227 -6.05 1.97 -2.94
N ILE A 228 -6.18 0.68 -3.27
CA ILE A 228 -5.27 -0.03 -4.17
C ILE A 228 -6.09 -0.65 -5.29
N VAL A 229 -5.68 -0.43 -6.53
CA VAL A 229 -6.35 -1.00 -7.70
C VAL A 229 -5.40 -1.96 -8.41
N HIS A 230 -5.86 -3.19 -8.59
CA HIS A 230 -5.21 -4.22 -9.38
C HIS A 230 -5.94 -4.35 -10.72
N THR A 231 -5.28 -3.91 -11.79
CA THR A 231 -5.73 -4.07 -13.18
C THR A 231 -4.91 -5.15 -13.91
N ASN A 232 -5.46 -5.71 -14.99
CA ASN A 232 -4.84 -6.77 -15.80
C ASN A 232 -4.57 -8.07 -15.02
N VAL A 233 -5.57 -8.57 -14.30
CA VAL A 233 -5.47 -9.77 -13.44
C VAL A 233 -5.23 -11.09 -14.20
N ASP A 234 -5.43 -11.11 -15.52
CA ASP A 234 -5.31 -12.35 -16.32
C ASP A 234 -3.86 -12.82 -16.46
N ASP A 235 -2.93 -11.90 -16.36
CA ASP A 235 -1.50 -12.16 -16.44
C ASP A 235 -0.79 -11.40 -15.32
N GLU A 236 -0.36 -12.12 -14.29
CA GLU A 236 0.38 -11.53 -13.16
C GLU A 236 1.71 -10.88 -13.58
N GLU A 237 2.26 -11.22 -14.74
CA GLU A 237 3.43 -10.56 -15.34
C GLU A 237 3.08 -9.18 -15.93
N ASP A 238 1.84 -9.00 -16.38
CA ASP A 238 1.32 -7.73 -16.94
C ASP A 238 0.38 -6.98 -15.97
N ALA A 239 0.20 -7.52 -14.78
CA ALA A 239 -0.56 -6.90 -13.71
C ALA A 239 0.05 -5.54 -13.33
N SER A 240 -0.83 -4.55 -13.13
CA SER A 240 -0.45 -3.22 -12.69
C SER A 240 -1.19 -2.86 -11.42
N PHE A 241 -0.46 -2.34 -10.43
CA PHE A 241 -1.00 -1.92 -9.14
C PHE A 241 -0.81 -0.42 -9.00
N ILE A 242 -1.92 0.29 -8.81
CA ILE A 242 -1.87 1.70 -8.39
C ILE A 242 -2.23 1.77 -6.91
N PHE A 243 -1.51 2.61 -6.18
CA PHE A 243 -1.82 2.99 -4.80
C PHE A 243 -2.34 4.42 -4.82
N ALA A 244 -3.40 4.69 -4.07
CA ALA A 244 -4.06 5.99 -4.06
C ALA A 244 -4.28 6.53 -2.64
N LEU A 245 -4.05 7.83 -2.49
CA LEU A 245 -4.27 8.62 -1.27
C LEU A 245 -5.32 9.70 -1.50
N PRO A 246 -6.19 10.02 -0.53
CA PRO A 246 -7.05 11.19 -0.57
C PRO A 246 -6.29 12.44 -0.99
N GLN A 247 -6.98 13.32 -1.70
CA GLN A 247 -6.43 14.63 -2.05
C GLN A 247 -6.38 15.52 -0.81
N THR A 248 -5.16 15.73 -0.31
CA THR A 248 -4.86 16.66 0.80
C THR A 248 -3.87 17.70 0.28
N SER A 249 -4.25 18.99 0.31
CA SER A 249 -3.36 20.06 -0.18
C SER A 249 -2.05 20.10 0.61
N ILE A 250 -0.92 20.15 -0.11
CA ILE A 250 0.40 20.32 0.49
C ILE A 250 0.57 21.77 0.96
N THR A 251 0.01 22.76 0.24
CA THR A 251 0.08 24.22 0.46
C THR A 251 1.49 24.84 0.44
N ALA A 252 2.49 24.19 1.03
CA ALA A 252 3.89 24.58 1.07
C ALA A 252 4.77 23.35 1.23
N VAL A 253 5.92 23.33 0.52
CA VAL A 253 6.86 22.21 0.58
C VAL A 253 7.36 21.92 2.01
N ALA A 254 7.43 22.94 2.87
CA ALA A 254 7.81 22.80 4.27
C ALA A 254 6.83 21.94 5.10
N ASN A 255 5.61 21.69 4.62
CA ASN A 255 4.69 20.75 5.26
C ASN A 255 5.14 19.28 5.11
N LEU A 256 6.14 19.02 4.27
CA LEU A 256 6.78 17.72 4.09
C LEU A 256 8.15 17.64 4.79
N ASP A 257 8.50 18.63 5.63
CA ASP A 257 9.71 18.58 6.43
C ASP A 257 9.57 17.54 7.56
N GLY A 258 10.64 16.81 7.85
CA GLY A 258 10.65 15.78 8.90
C GLY A 258 11.58 14.61 8.62
N ASP A 259 11.63 13.68 9.57
CA ASP A 259 12.34 12.41 9.41
C ASP A 259 11.34 11.30 9.07
N PHE A 260 11.69 10.49 8.08
CA PHE A 260 10.82 9.47 7.53
C PHE A 260 11.50 8.10 7.56
N SER A 261 10.68 7.07 7.72
CA SER A 261 11.03 5.69 7.39
C SER A 261 10.29 5.30 6.13
N GLY A 262 10.89 4.45 5.31
CA GLY A 262 10.29 4.12 4.04
C GLY A 262 10.72 2.80 3.45
N LEU A 263 9.97 2.39 2.43
CA LEU A 263 10.30 1.25 1.57
C LEU A 263 10.54 1.74 0.16
N LEU A 264 11.70 1.36 -0.37
CA LEU A 264 12.08 1.54 -1.76
C LEU A 264 11.86 0.22 -2.50
N PHE A 265 11.29 0.28 -3.69
CA PHE A 265 11.42 -0.74 -4.73
C PHE A 265 12.10 -0.10 -5.94
N ASP A 266 13.11 -0.75 -6.52
CA ASP A 266 13.85 -0.25 -7.70
C ASP A 266 14.08 -1.38 -8.72
N ASP A 267 13.40 -1.29 -9.86
CA ASP A 267 13.46 -2.28 -10.97
C ASP A 267 14.81 -2.30 -11.71
N SER A 268 15.73 -1.39 -11.37
CA SER A 268 17.11 -1.43 -11.88
C SER A 268 18.00 -2.41 -11.10
N GLN A 269 17.60 -2.82 -9.91
CA GLN A 269 18.37 -3.72 -9.05
C GLN A 269 18.29 -5.17 -9.53
N SER A 270 19.17 -6.00 -8.97
CA SER A 270 19.15 -7.44 -9.25
C SER A 270 17.94 -8.10 -8.60
N SER A 271 17.46 -9.19 -9.20
CA SER A 271 16.34 -9.94 -8.65
C SER A 271 16.63 -10.48 -7.26
N GLY A 272 15.76 -10.15 -6.30
CA GLY A 272 15.89 -10.40 -4.87
C GLY A 272 16.39 -9.18 -4.06
N ASP A 273 16.92 -8.15 -4.73
CA ASP A 273 17.50 -6.95 -4.11
C ASP A 273 16.71 -5.67 -4.47
N GLU A 274 15.58 -5.79 -5.18
CA GLU A 274 14.80 -4.64 -5.63
C GLU A 274 14.17 -3.87 -4.47
N ILE A 275 13.90 -4.53 -3.36
CA ILE A 275 13.25 -3.92 -2.19
C ILE A 275 14.29 -3.60 -1.12
N SER A 276 14.31 -2.35 -0.66
CA SER A 276 15.20 -1.88 0.40
C SER A 276 14.46 -1.01 1.42
N PRO A 277 14.71 -1.19 2.73
CA PRO A 277 14.25 -0.23 3.73
C PRO A 277 15.12 1.01 3.64
N VAL A 278 14.50 2.18 3.75
CA VAL A 278 15.17 3.48 3.61
C VAL A 278 14.78 4.42 4.75
N ALA A 279 15.64 5.39 5.03
CA ALA A 279 15.34 6.50 5.92
C ALA A 279 15.63 7.80 5.17
N PHE A 280 14.74 8.78 5.33
CA PHE A 280 14.88 10.10 4.72
C PHE A 280 14.80 11.19 5.78
N SER A 281 15.53 12.29 5.59
CA SER A 281 15.38 13.53 6.34
C SER A 281 15.11 14.65 5.34
N CYS A 282 13.96 15.31 5.48
CA CYS A 282 13.47 16.35 4.59
C CYS A 282 13.51 17.72 5.28
N ALA A 283 14.10 18.70 4.60
CA ALA A 283 14.10 20.08 5.03
C ALA A 283 14.00 21.03 3.83
N SER A 284 13.00 21.90 3.84
CA SER A 284 12.80 22.96 2.83
C SER A 284 12.80 22.42 1.39
N GLY A 285 12.19 21.26 1.18
CA GLY A 285 12.07 20.65 -0.15
C GLY A 285 13.27 19.88 -0.65
N THR A 286 14.28 19.67 0.20
CA THR A 286 15.35 18.71 -0.08
C THR A 286 15.26 17.58 0.93
N CYS A 287 15.16 16.35 0.43
CA CYS A 287 15.15 15.14 1.22
C CYS A 287 16.41 14.34 0.95
N THR A 288 17.19 14.08 1.98
CA THR A 288 18.38 13.22 1.91
C THR A 288 18.02 11.85 2.47
N GLY A 289 18.33 10.78 1.72
CA GLY A 289 18.00 9.42 2.11
C GLY A 289 19.14 8.43 1.96
N ASN A 290 19.08 7.38 2.77
CA ASN A 290 20.04 6.27 2.80
C ASN A 290 19.27 4.94 2.95
N ILE A 291 19.91 3.84 2.55
CA ILE A 291 19.41 2.49 2.84
C ILE A 291 19.62 2.20 4.32
N VAL A 292 18.64 1.58 4.97
CA VAL A 292 18.73 1.10 6.35
C VAL A 292 19.35 -0.30 6.34
N THR A 293 20.60 -0.43 6.74
CA THR A 293 21.32 -1.71 6.75
C THR A 293 20.94 -2.60 7.93
N ASN A 294 20.39 -2.01 9.00
CA ASN A 294 19.87 -2.73 10.15
C ASN A 294 18.61 -2.04 10.68
N ILE A 295 17.45 -2.67 10.47
CA ILE A 295 16.16 -2.14 10.92
C ILE A 295 16.03 -2.09 12.45
N ASP A 296 16.70 -2.97 13.20
CA ASP A 296 16.58 -3.02 14.66
C ASP A 296 17.24 -1.79 15.31
N THR A 297 18.34 -1.31 14.72
CA THR A 297 19.13 -0.19 15.23
C THR A 297 18.93 1.11 14.46
N GLY A 298 18.38 1.05 13.24
CA GLY A 298 18.32 2.18 12.31
C GLY A 298 19.68 2.54 11.69
N GLU A 299 20.63 1.59 11.65
CA GLU A 299 21.93 1.81 11.00
C GLU A 299 21.74 2.07 9.49
N LEU A 300 22.49 3.03 8.95
CA LEU A 300 22.37 3.51 7.58
C LEU A 300 23.58 3.11 6.73
N SER A 301 23.35 2.92 5.43
CA SER A 301 24.41 2.85 4.42
C SER A 301 25.15 4.17 4.32
N VAL A 302 26.36 4.12 3.76
CA VAL A 302 27.12 5.34 3.43
C VAL A 302 26.68 5.98 2.11
N ASP A 303 26.05 5.21 1.24
CA ASP A 303 25.52 5.70 -0.03
C ASP A 303 24.28 6.55 0.22
N GLU A 304 24.26 7.73 -0.38
CA GLU A 304 23.27 8.77 -0.18
C GLU A 304 22.57 9.11 -1.48
N VAL A 305 21.26 9.33 -1.40
CA VAL A 305 20.40 9.80 -2.48
C VAL A 305 19.72 11.09 -2.03
N THR A 306 19.55 12.02 -2.96
CA THR A 306 18.82 13.27 -2.71
C THR A 306 17.56 13.33 -3.57
N ILE A 307 16.42 13.64 -2.96
CA ILE A 307 15.18 14.03 -3.64
C ILE A 307 15.00 15.54 -3.47
N SER A 308 14.89 16.26 -4.58
CA SER A 308 14.59 17.69 -4.63
C SER A 308 13.15 17.89 -5.07
N LEU A 309 12.28 18.36 -4.17
CA LEU A 309 10.89 18.72 -4.41
C LEU A 309 10.83 20.08 -5.15
N ASN A 310 11.22 20.06 -6.42
CA ASN A 310 11.39 21.25 -7.26
C ASN A 310 10.14 21.60 -8.08
N GLY A 311 9.12 20.74 -8.08
CA GLY A 311 7.80 21.06 -8.61
C GLY A 311 7.06 22.10 -7.78
N THR A 312 6.02 22.70 -8.37
CA THR A 312 5.09 23.54 -7.61
C THR A 312 4.09 22.62 -6.90
N PRO A 313 3.96 22.67 -5.56
CA PRO A 313 2.95 21.90 -4.83
C PRO A 313 1.55 22.16 -5.39
N ASP A 314 0.73 21.12 -5.44
CA ASP A 314 -0.68 21.20 -5.83
C ASP A 314 -0.93 21.75 -7.26
N ALA A 315 0.11 21.81 -8.11
CA ALA A 315 -0.01 22.37 -9.46
C ALA A 315 -0.74 21.45 -10.44
N ILE A 316 -0.78 20.15 -10.14
CA ILE A 316 -1.53 19.14 -10.91
C ILE A 316 -2.89 18.96 -10.26
N ASP A 317 -2.89 18.53 -8.99
CA ASP A 317 -4.04 18.48 -8.11
C ASP A 317 -3.55 18.53 -6.65
N ASP A 318 -4.45 18.81 -5.71
CA ASP A 318 -4.15 18.87 -4.28
C ASP A 318 -3.51 17.57 -3.80
N GLY A 319 -2.31 17.68 -3.23
CA GLY A 319 -1.55 16.52 -2.75
C GLY A 319 -0.52 15.99 -3.73
N LEU A 320 -0.40 16.54 -4.95
CA LEU A 320 0.62 16.14 -5.91
C LEU A 320 1.77 17.14 -6.02
N ILE A 321 2.99 16.61 -6.15
CA ILE A 321 4.20 17.38 -6.42
C ILE A 321 5.17 16.58 -7.28
N THR A 322 5.83 17.24 -8.23
CA THR A 322 6.92 16.63 -9.01
C THR A 322 8.27 16.92 -8.37
N ALA A 323 9.22 16.03 -8.59
CA ALA A 323 10.53 16.10 -7.97
C ALA A 323 11.64 15.57 -8.90
N THR A 324 12.88 15.74 -8.47
CA THR A 324 14.05 15.11 -9.08
C THR A 324 14.81 14.30 -8.05
N ILE A 325 15.22 13.09 -8.41
CA ILE A 325 16.07 12.21 -7.59
C ILE A 325 17.48 12.27 -8.15
N THR A 326 18.49 12.25 -7.29
CA THR A 326 19.90 12.26 -7.67
C THR A 326 20.68 11.27 -6.82
N SER A 327 21.49 10.44 -7.49
CA SER A 327 22.46 9.53 -6.89
C SER A 327 23.80 9.75 -7.58
N GLY A 328 24.77 10.34 -6.89
CA GLY A 328 26.02 10.76 -7.51
C GLY A 328 25.80 11.76 -8.66
N SER A 329 26.13 11.37 -9.89
CA SER A 329 25.90 12.19 -11.10
C SER A 329 24.61 11.87 -11.84
N ASP A 330 23.91 10.80 -11.45
CA ASP A 330 22.76 10.28 -12.16
C ASP A 330 21.47 10.86 -11.61
N THR A 331 20.51 11.13 -12.50
CA THR A 331 19.27 11.84 -12.14
C THR A 331 18.04 11.21 -12.78
N GLY A 332 16.92 11.21 -12.05
CA GLY A 332 15.62 10.77 -12.53
C GLY A 332 14.50 11.75 -12.15
N VAL A 333 13.39 11.68 -12.88
CA VAL A 333 12.15 12.41 -12.55
C VAL A 333 11.30 11.57 -11.59
N LEU A 334 10.64 12.22 -10.62
CA LEU A 334 9.58 11.59 -9.82
C LEU A 334 8.31 12.42 -9.81
N ALA A 335 7.21 11.75 -9.51
CA ALA A 335 5.99 12.36 -9.02
C ALA A 335 5.64 11.73 -7.66
N CYS A 336 5.22 12.57 -6.72
CA CYS A 336 4.85 12.17 -5.38
C CYS A 336 3.43 12.62 -5.09
N MET A 337 2.67 11.73 -4.46
CA MET A 337 1.48 12.11 -3.71
C MET A 337 1.81 12.18 -2.21
N ALA A 338 1.20 13.11 -1.51
CA ALA A 338 1.38 13.29 -0.08
C ALA A 338 0.03 13.47 0.64
N ASP A 339 -0.10 12.80 1.77
CA ASP A 339 -1.11 13.10 2.79
C ASP A 339 -0.37 13.67 4.00
N THR A 340 -0.61 14.95 4.29
CA THR A 340 0.11 15.70 5.34
C THR A 340 -0.47 15.50 6.74
N ASP A 341 -1.62 14.84 6.84
CA ASP A 341 -2.28 14.58 8.11
C ASP A 341 -3.09 13.28 8.05
N VAL A 342 -2.38 12.17 7.90
CA VAL A 342 -2.98 10.84 7.76
C VAL A 342 -3.90 10.58 8.95
N LEU A 343 -5.21 10.48 8.67
CA LEU A 343 -6.26 10.24 9.67
C LEU A 343 -6.29 11.25 10.82
N ASP A 344 -5.95 12.52 10.55
CA ASP A 344 -5.87 13.59 11.55
C ASP A 344 -4.88 13.26 12.71
N SER A 345 -3.86 12.43 12.43
CA SER A 345 -2.88 11.97 13.42
C SER A 345 -1.66 12.87 13.57
N GLY A 346 -1.47 13.83 12.66
CA GLY A 346 -0.26 14.61 12.47
C GLY A 346 0.86 13.86 11.74
N SER A 347 0.62 12.61 11.31
CA SER A 347 1.60 11.83 10.53
C SER A 347 1.53 12.22 9.06
N VAL A 348 2.70 12.34 8.43
CA VAL A 348 2.84 12.59 7.00
C VAL A 348 3.15 11.28 6.29
N MET A 349 2.41 10.99 5.22
CA MET A 349 2.70 9.90 4.31
C MET A 349 2.99 10.44 2.91
N VAL A 350 4.09 9.99 2.32
CA VAL A 350 4.47 10.35 0.94
C VAL A 350 4.67 9.08 0.15
N SER A 351 4.10 9.00 -1.04
CA SER A 351 4.33 7.89 -1.96
C SER A 351 4.75 8.47 -3.30
N CYS A 352 5.93 8.09 -3.76
CA CYS A 352 6.49 8.55 -5.01
C CYS A 352 6.71 7.39 -5.97
N VAL A 353 6.54 7.68 -7.25
CA VAL A 353 7.00 6.86 -8.37
C VAL A 353 7.97 7.67 -9.20
N GLY A 354 9.04 7.05 -9.69
CA GLY A 354 10.06 7.76 -10.44
C GLY A 354 10.92 6.89 -11.33
N GLN A 355 11.80 7.57 -12.06
CA GLN A 355 12.85 6.97 -12.89
C GLN A 355 14.06 6.62 -12.02
N SER A 356 14.54 5.38 -12.12
CA SER A 356 15.70 4.95 -11.34
C SER A 356 16.95 5.77 -11.73
N PRO A 357 17.67 6.38 -10.77
CA PRO A 357 18.91 7.09 -11.07
C PRO A 357 19.95 6.15 -11.69
N GLY A 358 20.26 6.35 -12.97
CA GLY A 358 21.25 5.56 -13.72
C GLY A 358 20.64 4.69 -14.81
N ASP A 359 19.34 4.38 -14.72
CA ASP A 359 18.56 3.77 -15.79
C ASP A 359 17.13 4.32 -15.81
N ASN A 360 16.91 5.41 -16.54
CA ASN A 360 15.62 6.08 -16.58
C ASN A 360 14.53 5.28 -17.30
N ALA A 361 14.84 4.13 -17.93
CA ALA A 361 13.81 3.22 -18.42
C ALA A 361 13.19 2.38 -17.28
N LYS A 362 13.92 2.23 -16.16
CA LYS A 362 13.49 1.50 -14.98
C LYS A 362 12.70 2.39 -14.03
N MET A 363 11.65 1.81 -13.46
CA MET A 363 10.81 2.45 -12.45
C MET A 363 11.39 2.15 -11.07
N PHE A 364 11.29 3.12 -10.17
CA PHE A 364 11.33 2.86 -8.75
C PHE A 364 10.09 3.48 -8.09
N ASN A 365 9.74 2.99 -6.90
CA ASN A 365 8.74 3.59 -6.05
C ASN A 365 9.25 3.65 -4.62
N VAL A 366 8.97 4.75 -3.93
CA VAL A 366 9.33 4.94 -2.52
C VAL A 366 8.11 5.37 -1.72
N MET A 367 7.81 4.64 -0.64
CA MET A 367 6.78 4.99 0.33
C MET A 367 7.47 5.47 1.59
N LEU A 368 7.07 6.61 2.11
CA LEU A 368 7.61 7.26 3.29
C LEU A 368 6.48 7.51 4.29
N VAL A 369 6.75 7.22 5.56
CA VAL A 369 5.87 7.57 6.69
C VAL A 369 6.73 8.32 7.71
N SER A 370 6.24 9.47 8.17
CA SER A 370 6.94 10.29 9.17
C SER A 370 7.15 9.49 10.46
N LYS A 371 8.33 9.60 11.05
CA LYS A 371 8.61 9.04 12.37
C LYS A 371 7.82 9.82 13.43
N SER A 372 7.24 9.10 14.40
CA SER A 372 6.47 9.66 15.51
C SER A 372 7.32 10.13 16.67
#